data_AF-A0A6J3EJK2-F1
#
_entry.id   AF-A0A6J3EJK2-F1
#
_cell.length_a   1.000
_cell.length_b   1.000
_cell.length_c   1.000
_cell.angle_alpha   90.00
_cell.angle_beta   90.00
_cell.angle_gamma   90.00
#
_symmetry.space_group_name_H-M   'P 1'
#
loop_
_entity.id
_entity.type
_entity.pdbx_description
1 polymer ?
#
loop_
_entity_poly.entity_id
_entity_poly.type
_entity_poly.pdbx_seq_one_letter_code
_entity_poly.pdbx_strand_id
1 'polypeptide(L)'
;MSEQREDLQRIVSTLANKKDEIFNFIDILKQTIRNVQVNSSNVFHELDKEFDALHSVLDEMKESMANTIQQERTEKIQALNNQLGQCSSALESSEELLECATTILNVKNPTEFSKAARRIKDRITACPAFRICLKPTISDNMSHLMVDFTLERHVLQALKFLPVPKVPEINIAACLVADNCVTVAWKMPEEDSRVDHFVLEYKKTDYDGLARVKDEQPWEVIDYVKDYVYTLSGLKFDKKYVTVRVQACNKALAGDYSDPVTLETKAFVFCLDDTSSHLNLKVEENYVEWDPTGGRGQEKAKGKENKGSGQYPVLKSKKSGASPKRTSSTRSAVKGCRDRFSGESYTVLGDTAIESGEHYWEATAQKDCKSYSVGVTYRNLGKFDQLGKTNSSWCIHINNWLQSTLSAKHNNKSKTLDLPITDRIGVYCNFDGGQLMFYNANSMELLYAFKTKFTQPLLPGFMVWCGGLSVSTCLQVPSVVKAFQKSVNGLNSSTCSLYSVPVMPIERSHC
;
A
#
# COMPACT_ATOMS: atom_id res chain seq x y z
N MET A 1 66.82 -8.64 -23.48
CA MET A 1 66.51 -7.21 -23.71
C MET A 1 65.03 -6.96 -24.03
N SER A 2 64.41 -7.58 -25.04
CA SER A 2 62.97 -7.37 -25.35
C SER A 2 62.04 -7.91 -24.25
N GLU A 3 62.25 -9.15 -23.82
CA GLU A 3 61.43 -9.83 -22.81
C GLU A 3 61.47 -9.13 -21.44
N GLN A 4 62.66 -8.73 -20.99
CA GLN A 4 62.84 -7.93 -19.77
C GLN A 4 62.12 -6.56 -19.84
N ARG A 5 61.97 -5.98 -21.04
CA ARG A 5 61.25 -4.71 -21.24
C ARG A 5 59.74 -4.90 -21.17
N GLU A 6 59.23 -6.01 -21.69
CA GLU A 6 57.81 -6.40 -21.59
C GLU A 6 57.41 -6.74 -20.15
N ASP A 7 58.24 -7.48 -19.41
CA ASP A 7 58.00 -7.76 -18.00
C ASP A 7 58.01 -6.48 -17.15
N LEU A 8 58.95 -5.57 -17.41
CA LEU A 8 58.97 -4.27 -16.75
C LEU A 8 57.71 -3.45 -17.09
N GLN A 9 57.24 -3.46 -18.33
CA GLN A 9 55.97 -2.81 -18.71
C GLN A 9 54.78 -3.40 -17.95
N ARG A 10 54.70 -4.74 -17.80
CA ARG A 10 53.64 -5.40 -17.02
C ARG A 10 53.66 -5.00 -15.55
N ILE A 11 54.84 -4.91 -14.95
CA ILE A 11 55.03 -4.43 -13.57
C ILE A 11 54.57 -2.97 -13.44
N VAL A 12 54.99 -2.10 -14.37
CA VAL A 12 54.59 -0.69 -14.38
C VAL A 12 53.07 -0.54 -14.48
N SER A 13 52.40 -1.28 -15.38
CA SER A 13 50.94 -1.25 -15.49
C SER A 13 50.24 -1.73 -14.22
N THR A 14 50.75 -2.79 -13.59
CA THR A 14 50.19 -3.31 -12.33
C THR A 14 50.34 -2.30 -11.19
N LEU A 15 51.49 -1.63 -11.10
CA LEU A 15 51.74 -0.58 -10.11
C LEU A 15 50.86 0.66 -10.36
N ALA A 16 50.66 1.05 -11.61
CA ALA A 16 49.74 2.14 -11.97
C ALA A 16 48.30 1.83 -11.55
N ASN A 17 47.79 0.64 -11.90
CA ASN A 17 46.44 0.22 -11.48
C ASN A 17 46.31 0.20 -9.96
N LYS A 18 47.32 -0.32 -9.25
CA LYS A 18 47.28 -0.38 -7.79
C LYS A 18 47.34 1.00 -7.15
N LYS A 19 48.12 1.92 -7.72
CA LYS A 19 48.16 3.33 -7.33
C LYS A 19 46.77 3.96 -7.47
N ASP A 20 46.08 3.74 -8.58
CA ASP A 20 44.73 4.29 -8.83
C ASP A 20 43.68 3.71 -7.87
N GLU A 21 43.71 2.39 -7.60
CA GLU A 21 42.88 1.76 -6.56
C GLU A 21 43.11 2.40 -5.18
N ILE A 22 44.37 2.65 -4.82
CA ILE A 22 44.73 3.27 -3.54
C ILE A 22 44.21 4.72 -3.49
N PHE A 23 44.33 5.50 -4.57
CA PHE A 23 43.77 6.85 -4.60
C PHE A 23 42.25 6.85 -4.44
N ASN A 24 41.54 5.99 -5.16
CA ASN A 24 40.09 5.85 -5.03
C ASN A 24 39.70 5.45 -3.60
N PHE A 25 40.43 4.50 -2.99
CA PHE A 25 40.18 4.08 -1.61
C PHE A 25 40.45 5.21 -0.61
N ILE A 26 41.51 6.01 -0.80
CA ILE A 26 41.78 7.20 0.01
C ILE A 26 40.62 8.20 -0.07
N ASP A 27 40.05 8.42 -1.25
CA ASP A 27 38.92 9.34 -1.41
C ASP A 27 37.63 8.80 -0.78
N ILE A 28 37.38 7.50 -0.86
CA ILE A 28 36.32 6.83 -0.09
C ILE A 28 36.52 7.07 1.41
N LEU A 29 37.73 6.83 1.93
CA LEU A 29 38.02 7.04 3.35
C LEU A 29 37.81 8.50 3.78
N LYS A 30 38.26 9.48 2.98
CA LYS A 30 38.02 10.90 3.25
C LYS A 30 36.53 11.25 3.24
N GLN A 31 35.74 10.64 2.36
CA GLN A 31 34.30 10.82 2.33
C GLN A 31 33.64 10.19 3.57
N THR A 32 34.03 8.97 3.95
CA THR A 32 33.55 8.31 5.16
C THR A 32 33.86 9.12 6.41
N ILE A 33 35.08 9.68 6.53
CA ILE A 33 35.44 10.56 7.65
C ILE A 33 34.53 11.79 7.70
N ARG A 34 34.30 12.46 6.56
CA ARG A 34 33.38 13.61 6.49
C ARG A 34 31.95 13.22 6.88
N ASN A 35 31.47 12.07 6.41
CA ASN A 35 30.14 11.57 6.77
C ASN A 35 30.01 11.28 8.26
N VAL A 36 31.03 10.66 8.87
CA VAL A 36 31.06 10.41 10.32
C VAL A 36 31.02 11.73 11.09
N GLN A 37 31.78 12.74 10.66
CA GLN A 37 31.75 14.06 11.28
C GLN A 37 30.35 14.70 11.23
N VAL A 38 29.73 14.74 10.05
CA VAL A 38 28.37 15.30 9.87
C VAL A 38 27.35 14.51 10.70
N ASN A 39 27.38 13.19 10.63
CA ASN A 39 26.45 12.34 11.39
C ASN A 39 26.63 12.52 12.89
N SER A 40 27.87 12.63 13.38
CA SER A 40 28.12 12.87 14.80
C SER A 40 27.55 14.22 15.26
N SER A 41 27.74 15.29 14.48
CA SER A 41 27.15 16.60 14.79
C SER A 41 25.62 16.57 14.84
N ASN A 42 25.00 15.82 13.92
CA ASN A 42 23.54 15.65 13.92
C ASN A 42 23.05 14.88 15.16
N VAL A 43 23.76 13.83 15.55
CA VAL A 43 23.42 13.06 16.76
C VAL A 43 23.59 13.92 18.02
N PHE A 44 24.63 14.77 18.09
CA PHE A 44 24.76 15.74 19.18
C PHE A 44 23.59 16.72 19.23
N HIS A 45 23.19 17.27 18.07
CA HIS A 45 22.05 18.19 17.99
C HIS A 45 20.75 17.56 18.46
N GLU A 46 20.43 16.33 18.03
CA GLU A 46 19.22 15.65 18.50
C GLU A 46 19.30 15.29 20.00
N LEU A 47 20.48 14.96 20.51
CA LEU A 47 20.67 14.74 21.95
C LEU A 47 20.38 16.02 22.76
N ASP A 48 20.96 17.15 22.35
CA ASP A 48 20.74 18.45 23.00
C ASP A 48 19.25 18.81 23.00
N LYS A 49 18.57 18.61 21.87
CA LYS A 49 17.14 18.86 21.73
C LYS A 49 16.27 18.01 22.68
N GLU A 50 16.59 16.72 22.85
CA GLU A 50 15.87 15.86 23.81
C GLU A 50 16.13 16.31 25.26
N PHE A 51 17.35 16.76 25.60
CA PHE A 51 17.63 17.34 26.91
C PHE A 51 16.92 18.68 27.14
N ASP A 52 16.87 19.55 26.13
CA ASP A 52 16.14 20.82 26.20
C ASP A 52 14.65 20.58 26.46
N ALA A 53 14.05 19.57 25.81
CA ALA A 53 12.68 19.17 26.09
C ALA A 53 12.49 18.70 27.53
N LEU A 54 13.42 17.88 28.06
CA LEU A 54 13.37 17.42 29.46
C LEU A 54 13.53 18.60 30.45
N HIS A 55 14.45 19.53 30.16
CA HIS A 55 14.63 20.73 30.98
C HIS A 55 13.37 21.58 31.02
N SER A 56 12.70 21.79 29.87
CA SER A 56 11.44 22.54 29.80
C SER A 56 10.39 21.95 30.73
N VAL A 57 10.22 20.62 30.73
CA VAL A 57 9.26 19.94 31.62
C VAL A 57 9.61 20.13 33.09
N LEU A 58 10.90 20.03 33.44
CA LEU A 58 11.36 20.23 34.81
C LEU A 58 11.18 21.68 35.29
N ASP A 59 11.42 22.66 34.41
CA ASP A 59 11.24 24.07 34.71
C ASP A 59 9.75 24.43 34.87
N GLU A 60 8.88 23.93 33.99
CA GLU A 60 7.43 24.07 34.11
C GLU A 60 6.91 23.45 35.42
N MET A 61 7.40 22.25 35.77
CA MET A 61 7.04 21.60 37.03
C MET A 61 7.50 22.42 38.25
N LYS A 62 8.73 22.94 38.21
CA LYS A 62 9.28 23.79 39.27
C LYS A 62 8.49 25.08 39.42
N GLU A 63 8.15 25.74 38.33
CA GLU A 63 7.35 26.97 38.34
C GLU A 63 5.96 26.71 38.93
N SER A 64 5.30 25.63 38.52
CA SER A 64 3.99 25.23 39.04
C SER A 64 4.01 24.99 40.56
N MET A 65 5.01 24.25 41.06
CA MET A 65 5.18 24.00 42.49
C MET A 65 5.50 25.30 43.26
N ALA A 66 6.36 26.16 42.72
CA ALA A 66 6.71 27.44 43.33
C ALA A 66 5.49 28.38 43.42
N ASN A 67 4.67 28.43 42.38
CA ASN A 67 3.43 29.19 42.36
C ASN A 67 2.45 28.71 43.43
N THR A 68 2.33 27.40 43.63
CA THR A 68 1.49 26.81 44.69
C THR A 68 1.95 27.25 46.08
N ILE A 69 3.26 27.17 46.35
CA ILE A 69 3.85 27.63 47.62
C ILE A 69 3.63 29.14 47.81
N GLN A 70 3.83 29.94 46.78
CA GLN A 70 3.67 31.39 46.83
C GLN A 70 2.21 31.80 47.04
N GLN A 71 1.27 31.09 46.42
CA GLN A 71 -0.16 31.32 46.62
C GLN A 71 -0.55 31.05 48.06
N GLU A 72 -0.24 29.88 48.61
CA GLU A 72 -0.59 29.56 50.00
C GLU A 72 0.11 30.51 50.98
N ARG A 73 1.38 30.86 50.75
CA ARG A 73 2.07 31.90 51.54
C ARG A 73 1.27 33.20 51.55
N THR A 74 0.81 33.66 50.39
CA THR A 74 0.07 34.91 50.24
C THR A 74 -1.26 34.85 50.98
N GLU A 75 -2.01 33.77 50.82
CA GLU A 75 -3.30 33.54 51.49
C GLU A 75 -3.14 33.52 53.02
N LYS A 76 -2.12 32.81 53.54
CA LYS A 76 -1.83 32.76 54.99
C LYS A 76 -1.42 34.12 55.54
N ILE A 77 -0.51 34.81 54.87
CA ILE A 77 -0.07 36.15 55.29
C ILE A 77 -1.24 37.14 55.26
N GLN A 78 -2.08 37.08 54.22
CA GLN A 78 -3.24 37.94 54.12
C GLN A 78 -4.24 37.70 55.25
N ALA A 79 -4.54 36.44 55.56
CA ALA A 79 -5.42 36.10 56.68
C ALA A 79 -4.88 36.59 58.04
N LEU A 80 -3.57 36.41 58.27
CA LEU A 80 -2.91 36.89 59.49
C LEU A 80 -2.91 38.42 59.57
N ASN A 81 -2.63 39.13 58.48
CA ASN A 81 -2.68 40.59 58.43
C ASN A 81 -4.10 41.12 58.68
N ASN A 82 -5.13 40.44 58.14
CA ASN A 82 -6.52 40.78 58.41
C ASN A 82 -6.86 40.61 59.90
N GLN A 83 -6.43 39.50 60.52
CA GLN A 83 -6.61 39.28 61.95
C GLN A 83 -5.83 40.31 62.79
N LEU A 84 -4.61 40.66 62.39
CA LEU A 84 -3.80 41.68 63.04
C LEU A 84 -4.51 43.04 63.01
N GLY A 85 -5.02 43.45 61.84
CA GLY A 85 -5.79 44.69 61.70
C GLY A 85 -7.03 44.73 62.59
N GLN A 86 -7.78 43.62 62.67
CA GLN A 86 -8.92 43.50 63.58
C GLN A 86 -8.52 43.63 65.05
N CYS A 87 -7.41 43.02 65.45
CA CYS A 87 -6.89 43.13 66.81
C CYS A 87 -6.45 44.56 67.13
N SER A 88 -5.76 45.23 66.20
CA SER A 88 -5.31 46.61 66.38
C SER A 88 -6.49 47.58 66.55
N SER A 89 -7.50 47.52 65.69
CA SER A 89 -8.69 48.39 65.81
C SER A 89 -9.49 48.12 67.09
N ALA A 90 -9.53 46.86 67.54
CA ALA A 90 -10.19 46.52 68.78
C ALA A 90 -9.40 46.96 70.02
N LEU A 91 -8.08 46.90 69.96
CA LEU A 91 -7.21 47.42 71.02
C LEU A 91 -7.41 48.94 71.16
N GLU A 92 -7.35 49.68 70.06
CA GLU A 92 -7.60 51.13 70.03
C GLU A 92 -8.98 51.48 70.62
N SER A 93 -10.04 50.77 70.18
CA SER A 93 -11.38 50.95 70.73
C SER A 93 -11.47 50.64 72.23
N SER A 94 -10.74 49.63 72.71
CA SER A 94 -10.69 49.27 74.13
C SER A 94 -9.95 50.33 74.94
N GLU A 95 -8.86 50.89 74.40
CA GLU A 95 -8.09 51.99 75.02
C GLU A 95 -8.94 53.25 75.15
N GLU A 96 -9.67 53.65 74.10
CA GLU A 96 -10.61 54.78 74.14
C GLU A 96 -11.70 54.61 75.20
N LEU A 97 -12.27 53.40 75.31
CA LEU A 97 -13.28 53.09 76.32
C LEU A 97 -12.69 53.14 77.73
N LEU A 98 -11.45 52.66 77.90
CA LEU A 98 -10.75 52.71 79.19
C LEU A 98 -10.46 54.15 79.62
N GLU A 99 -10.04 55.02 78.70
CA GLU A 99 -9.86 56.45 78.95
C GLU A 99 -11.18 57.14 79.30
N CYS A 100 -12.25 56.86 78.54
CA CYS A 100 -13.59 57.36 78.84
C CYS A 100 -14.05 56.94 80.25
N ALA A 101 -13.85 55.68 80.63
CA ALA A 101 -14.22 55.16 81.94
C ALA A 101 -13.46 55.88 83.05
N THR A 102 -12.15 56.04 82.87
CA THR A 102 -11.26 56.73 83.81
C THR A 102 -11.69 58.18 84.02
N THR A 103 -12.08 58.86 82.95
CA THR A 103 -12.59 60.24 83.01
C THR A 103 -13.92 60.33 83.75
N ILE A 104 -14.84 59.38 83.50
CA ILE A 104 -16.15 59.33 84.17
C ILE A 104 -16.01 59.12 85.69
N LEU A 105 -15.02 58.33 86.14
CA LEU A 105 -14.74 58.14 87.57
C LEU A 105 -14.42 59.44 88.32
N ASN A 106 -13.98 60.49 87.61
CA ASN A 106 -13.66 61.80 88.19
C ASN A 106 -14.86 62.78 88.20
N VAL A 107 -16.04 62.39 87.71
CA VAL A 107 -17.24 63.24 87.68
C VAL A 107 -17.84 63.39 89.09
N LYS A 108 -17.89 64.63 89.59
CA LYS A 108 -18.35 64.94 90.96
C LYS A 108 -19.87 65.02 91.11
N ASN A 109 -20.62 65.23 90.01
CA ASN A 109 -22.08 65.36 90.03
C ASN A 109 -22.75 63.97 89.93
N PRO A 110 -23.54 63.53 90.93
CA PRO A 110 -24.13 62.18 90.95
C PRO A 110 -25.08 61.88 89.78
N THR A 111 -25.85 62.87 89.31
CA THR A 111 -26.84 62.66 88.24
C THR A 111 -26.17 62.54 86.88
N GLU A 112 -25.15 63.36 86.63
CA GLU A 112 -24.33 63.29 85.41
C GLU A 112 -23.47 62.03 85.38
N PHE A 113 -22.89 61.64 86.51
CA PHE A 113 -22.15 60.38 86.66
C PHE A 113 -23.02 59.19 86.28
N SER A 114 -24.23 59.09 86.84
CA SER A 114 -25.16 57.98 86.54
C SER A 114 -25.53 57.91 85.06
N LYS A 115 -25.73 59.05 84.40
CA LYS A 115 -26.03 59.12 82.97
C LYS A 115 -24.82 58.73 82.10
N ALA A 116 -23.62 59.18 82.45
CA ALA A 116 -22.38 58.84 81.75
C ALA A 116 -21.99 57.37 81.93
N ALA A 117 -22.13 56.84 83.16
CA ALA A 117 -21.89 55.45 83.50
C ALA A 117 -22.82 54.49 82.72
N ARG A 118 -24.08 54.86 82.50
CA ARG A 118 -25.00 54.07 81.66
C ARG A 118 -24.54 54.03 80.20
N ARG A 119 -24.17 55.18 79.64
CA ARG A 119 -23.71 55.28 78.24
C ARG A 119 -22.44 54.46 77.98
N ILE A 120 -21.47 54.50 78.90
CA ILE A 120 -20.24 53.71 78.71
C ILE A 120 -20.50 52.21 78.90
N LYS A 121 -21.41 51.82 79.81
CA LYS A 121 -21.85 50.42 79.96
C LYS A 121 -22.44 49.88 78.65
N ASP A 122 -23.27 50.68 77.97
CA ASP A 122 -23.85 50.30 76.68
C ASP A 122 -22.75 50.16 75.60
N ARG A 123 -21.78 51.08 75.55
CA ARG A 123 -20.64 51.03 74.61
C ARG A 123 -19.72 49.82 74.86
N ILE A 124 -19.44 49.48 76.12
CA ILE A 124 -18.62 48.32 76.49
C ILE A 124 -19.31 47.02 76.05
N THR A 125 -20.63 46.92 76.26
CA THR A 125 -21.40 45.71 75.89
C THR A 125 -21.40 45.46 74.37
N ALA A 126 -21.31 46.54 73.59
CA ALA A 126 -21.20 46.49 72.13
C ALA A 126 -19.75 46.47 71.61
N CYS A 127 -18.74 46.51 72.49
CA CYS A 127 -17.35 46.65 72.06
C CYS A 127 -16.83 45.36 71.39
N PRO A 128 -16.31 45.44 70.14
CA PRO A 128 -15.79 44.29 69.41
C PRO A 128 -14.63 43.57 70.11
N ALA A 129 -13.84 44.29 70.93
CA ALA A 129 -12.66 43.77 71.59
C ALA A 129 -12.93 42.56 72.49
N PHE A 130 -14.13 42.49 73.10
CA PHE A 130 -14.52 41.37 73.96
C PHE A 130 -14.96 40.11 73.19
N ARG A 131 -14.98 40.15 71.86
CA ARG A 131 -15.44 39.04 71.01
C ARG A 131 -14.34 38.46 70.11
N ILE A 132 -13.12 38.99 70.16
CA ILE A 132 -12.02 38.56 69.29
C ILE A 132 -11.34 37.31 69.87
N CYS A 133 -10.93 36.40 68.98
CA CYS A 133 -10.12 35.23 69.33
C CYS A 133 -8.62 35.60 69.36
N LEU A 134 -7.97 35.35 70.50
CA LEU A 134 -6.53 35.60 70.71
C LEU A 134 -5.63 34.41 70.30
N LYS A 135 -6.08 33.58 69.36
CA LYS A 135 -5.27 32.53 68.74
C LYS A 135 -5.14 32.79 67.25
N PRO A 136 -3.97 32.55 66.64
CA PRO A 136 -3.81 32.64 65.19
C PRO A 136 -4.89 31.82 64.48
N THR A 137 -5.55 32.45 63.50
CA THR A 137 -6.62 31.81 62.71
C THR A 137 -6.10 30.75 61.74
N ILE A 138 -4.80 30.80 61.41
CA ILE A 138 -4.14 29.87 60.49
C ILE A 138 -2.79 29.42 61.07
N SER A 139 -2.40 28.17 60.81
CA SER A 139 -1.08 27.63 61.14
C SER A 139 -0.01 28.04 60.13
N ASP A 140 1.20 28.27 60.63
CA ASP A 140 2.44 28.51 59.89
C ASP A 140 3.02 27.28 59.18
N ASN A 141 2.48 26.08 59.43
CA ASN A 141 2.97 24.83 58.84
C ASN A 141 2.78 24.80 57.32
N MET A 142 3.85 24.45 56.59
CA MET A 142 3.88 24.29 55.13
C MET A 142 4.43 22.93 54.69
N SER A 143 4.67 21.99 55.62
CA SER A 143 5.37 20.72 55.34
C SER A 143 4.63 19.79 54.36
N HIS A 144 3.33 19.96 54.18
CA HIS A 144 2.54 19.18 53.22
C HIS A 144 2.89 19.50 51.75
N LEU A 145 3.63 20.58 51.50
CA LEU A 145 4.17 20.93 50.17
C LEU A 145 5.63 20.46 49.97
N MET A 146 6.19 19.68 50.89
CA MET A 146 7.54 19.13 50.72
C MET A 146 7.55 18.08 49.61
N VAL A 147 8.62 18.08 48.80
CA VAL A 147 8.80 17.19 47.66
C VAL A 147 10.01 16.26 47.86
N ASP A 148 9.90 15.04 47.36
CA ASP A 148 10.99 14.05 47.29
C ASP A 148 11.09 13.53 45.86
N PHE A 149 12.22 13.83 45.20
CA PHE A 149 12.50 13.45 43.80
C PHE A 149 13.41 12.22 43.67
N THR A 150 13.44 11.35 44.69
CA THR A 150 14.39 10.22 44.71
C THR A 150 14.13 9.23 43.58
N LEU A 151 12.87 8.91 43.26
CA LEU A 151 12.52 7.98 42.20
C LEU A 151 12.80 8.57 40.81
N GLU A 152 12.41 9.82 40.59
CA GLU A 152 12.60 10.57 39.35
C GLU A 152 14.09 10.70 39.04
N ARG A 153 14.91 11.01 40.05
CA ARG A 153 16.37 11.03 39.91
C ARG A 153 16.92 9.68 39.48
N HIS A 154 16.40 8.58 40.04
CA HIS A 154 16.82 7.24 39.66
C HIS A 154 16.47 6.93 38.20
N VAL A 155 15.27 7.31 37.75
CA VAL A 155 14.84 7.16 36.35
C VAL A 155 15.75 7.96 35.42
N LEU A 156 16.06 9.22 35.76
CA LEU A 156 16.98 10.07 34.97
C LEU A 156 18.40 9.50 34.91
N GLN A 157 18.90 8.90 36.00
CA GLN A 157 20.20 8.23 36.04
C GLN A 157 20.24 6.92 35.25
N ALA A 158 19.08 6.30 35.00
CA ALA A 158 18.96 5.07 34.25
C ALA A 158 18.86 5.29 32.73
N LEU A 159 18.79 6.54 32.25
CA LEU A 159 18.74 6.88 30.83
C LEU A 159 19.98 6.37 30.10
N LYS A 160 19.77 5.71 28.95
CA LYS A 160 20.81 5.14 28.10
C LYS A 160 20.46 5.39 26.63
N PHE A 161 21.46 5.39 25.76
CA PHE A 161 21.22 5.36 24.32
C PHE A 161 20.37 4.16 23.93
N LEU A 162 19.49 4.36 22.94
CA LEU A 162 18.67 3.28 22.41
C LEU A 162 19.58 2.24 21.75
N PRO A 163 19.49 0.96 22.12
CA PRO A 163 20.23 -0.09 21.42
C PRO A 163 19.64 -0.26 20.03
N VAL A 164 20.46 -0.75 19.10
CA VAL A 164 20.00 -1.19 17.79
C VAL A 164 18.91 -2.26 17.99
N PRO A 165 17.73 -2.11 17.36
CA PRO A 165 16.68 -3.12 17.44
C PRO A 165 17.19 -4.48 16.98
N LYS A 166 16.72 -5.55 17.63
CA LYS A 166 17.02 -6.92 17.19
C LYS A 166 16.38 -7.20 15.84
N VAL A 167 16.95 -8.16 15.12
CA VAL A 167 16.43 -8.61 13.82
C VAL A 167 15.08 -9.30 14.02
N PRO A 168 14.00 -8.87 13.34
CA PRO A 168 12.72 -9.57 13.39
C PRO A 168 12.78 -10.94 12.72
N GLU A 169 11.88 -11.85 13.08
CA GLU A 169 11.78 -13.18 12.47
C GLU A 169 10.47 -13.29 11.69
N ILE A 170 10.55 -13.53 10.38
CA ILE A 170 9.38 -13.76 9.53
C ILE A 170 8.77 -15.12 9.86
N ASN A 171 7.49 -15.11 10.23
CA ASN A 171 6.72 -16.32 10.48
C ASN A 171 6.13 -16.84 9.16
N ILE A 172 6.92 -17.65 8.46
CA ILE A 172 6.55 -18.25 7.16
C ILE A 172 5.18 -18.95 7.21
N ALA A 173 4.84 -19.63 8.32
CA ALA A 173 3.59 -20.35 8.46
C ALA A 173 2.35 -19.44 8.56
N ALA A 174 2.54 -18.18 8.96
CA ALA A 174 1.49 -17.16 9.00
C ALA A 174 1.49 -16.26 7.76
N CYS A 175 2.48 -16.39 6.86
CA CYS A 175 2.46 -15.72 5.58
C CYS A 175 1.43 -16.36 4.64
N LEU A 176 0.76 -15.53 3.84
CA LEU A 176 -0.29 -15.98 2.94
C LEU A 176 -0.17 -15.29 1.58
N VAL A 177 -0.23 -16.08 0.50
CA VAL A 177 -0.36 -15.59 -0.88
C VAL A 177 -1.73 -15.98 -1.40
N ALA A 178 -2.66 -15.02 -1.37
CA ALA A 178 -4.05 -15.22 -1.76
C ALA A 178 -4.60 -13.95 -2.40
N ASP A 179 -5.49 -14.10 -3.38
CA ASP A 179 -6.26 -12.98 -3.97
C ASP A 179 -5.36 -11.83 -4.47
N ASN A 180 -4.24 -12.18 -5.12
CA ASN A 180 -3.25 -11.21 -5.61
C ASN A 180 -2.64 -10.32 -4.51
N CYS A 181 -2.71 -10.79 -3.27
CA CYS A 181 -2.13 -10.17 -2.10
C CYS A 181 -1.09 -11.08 -1.45
N VAL A 182 -0.12 -10.45 -0.80
CA VAL A 182 0.90 -11.15 -0.01
C VAL A 182 0.85 -10.61 1.41
N THR A 183 0.33 -11.41 2.32
CA THR A 183 0.37 -11.13 3.76
C THR A 183 1.65 -11.69 4.34
N VAL A 184 2.44 -10.82 4.98
CA VAL A 184 3.69 -11.15 5.65
C VAL A 184 3.51 -10.92 7.14
N ALA A 185 3.82 -11.91 7.95
CA ALA A 185 3.76 -11.82 9.41
C ALA A 185 5.15 -12.06 10.00
N TRP A 186 5.51 -11.33 11.04
CA TRP A 186 6.78 -11.48 11.74
C TRP A 186 6.59 -11.34 13.25
N LYS A 187 7.65 -11.62 14.00
CA LYS A 187 7.71 -11.43 15.45
C LYS A 187 9.09 -10.92 15.85
N MET A 188 9.19 -10.32 17.01
CA MET A 188 10.50 -10.02 17.61
C MET A 188 10.98 -11.23 18.42
N PRO A 189 12.29 -11.57 18.40
CA PRO A 189 12.84 -12.66 19.22
C PRO A 189 12.62 -12.44 20.72
N GLU A 190 12.66 -11.19 21.15
CA GLU A 190 12.36 -10.72 22.51
C GLU A 190 11.49 -9.46 22.40
N GLU A 191 10.55 -9.29 23.34
CA GLU A 191 9.75 -8.07 23.37
C GLU A 191 10.65 -6.85 23.62
N ASP A 192 10.65 -5.92 22.67
CA ASP A 192 11.37 -4.67 22.76
C ASP A 192 10.39 -3.52 22.57
N SER A 193 9.93 -2.94 23.68
CA SER A 193 9.00 -1.81 23.68
C SER A 193 9.60 -0.52 23.09
N ARG A 194 10.87 -0.53 22.69
CA ARG A 194 11.56 0.60 22.06
C ARG A 194 11.48 0.56 20.54
N VAL A 195 10.97 -0.52 19.95
CA VAL A 195 10.65 -0.56 18.52
C VAL A 195 9.53 0.43 18.25
N ASP A 196 9.78 1.38 17.36
CA ASP A 196 8.85 2.43 16.97
C ASP A 196 7.99 2.00 15.77
N HIS A 197 8.63 1.38 14.77
CA HIS A 197 8.00 0.86 13.56
C HIS A 197 8.88 -0.19 12.88
N PHE A 198 8.35 -0.80 11.82
CA PHE A 198 9.05 -1.72 10.93
C PHE A 198 9.12 -1.18 9.51
N VAL A 199 10.19 -1.55 8.81
CA VAL A 199 10.32 -1.34 7.36
C VAL A 199 10.24 -2.71 6.70
N LEU A 200 9.24 -2.89 5.85
CA LEU A 200 9.07 -4.07 5.01
C LEU A 200 9.57 -3.76 3.61
N GLU A 201 10.50 -4.56 3.12
CA GLU A 201 10.95 -4.52 1.75
C GLU A 201 10.52 -5.76 0.99
N TYR A 202 10.16 -5.59 -0.27
CA TYR A 202 9.85 -6.70 -1.17
C TYR A 202 10.38 -6.49 -2.58
N LYS A 203 10.56 -7.59 -3.30
CA LYS A 203 10.83 -7.58 -4.74
C LYS A 203 10.27 -8.82 -5.41
N LYS A 204 9.95 -8.70 -6.70
CA LYS A 204 9.46 -9.82 -7.50
C LYS A 204 10.62 -10.51 -8.22
N THR A 205 10.60 -11.83 -8.34
CA THR A 205 11.70 -12.58 -8.99
C THR A 205 11.20 -13.90 -9.58
N ASP A 206 11.89 -14.39 -10.61
CA ASP A 206 11.61 -15.70 -11.22
C ASP A 206 12.41 -16.83 -10.56
N TYR A 207 13.29 -16.48 -9.61
CA TYR A 207 14.18 -17.43 -8.94
C TYR A 207 13.70 -17.75 -7.53
N ASP A 208 13.81 -19.03 -7.18
CA ASP A 208 13.57 -19.48 -5.82
C ASP A 208 14.84 -19.28 -4.96
N GLY A 209 14.68 -18.76 -3.75
CA GLY A 209 15.75 -18.56 -2.77
C GLY A 209 16.57 -17.28 -2.94
N LEU A 210 17.79 -17.30 -2.39
CA LEU A 210 18.66 -16.12 -2.26
C LEU A 210 19.01 -15.51 -3.62
N ALA A 211 18.97 -14.17 -3.68
CA ALA A 211 19.27 -13.39 -4.87
C ALA A 211 20.64 -13.78 -5.46
N ARG A 212 20.66 -14.17 -6.73
CA ARG A 212 21.92 -14.37 -7.47
C ARG A 212 22.58 -13.01 -7.66
N VAL A 213 23.91 -12.96 -7.70
CA VAL A 213 24.76 -11.73 -7.78
C VAL A 213 24.40 -10.76 -8.92
N LYS A 214 23.54 -11.16 -9.87
CA LYS A 214 23.07 -10.35 -11.01
C LYS A 214 21.63 -9.84 -10.90
N ASP A 215 20.91 -10.11 -9.81
CA ASP A 215 19.51 -9.66 -9.66
C ASP A 215 19.48 -8.23 -9.10
N GLU A 216 19.73 -7.26 -9.98
CA GLU A 216 19.86 -5.82 -9.69
C GLU A 216 18.52 -5.09 -9.44
N GLN A 217 17.39 -5.80 -9.38
CA GLN A 217 16.12 -5.14 -9.11
C GLN A 217 16.12 -4.50 -7.71
N PRO A 218 15.79 -3.20 -7.59
CA PRO A 218 15.72 -2.52 -6.32
C PRO A 218 14.58 -3.10 -5.48
N TRP A 219 14.76 -3.04 -4.16
CA TRP A 219 13.69 -3.36 -3.23
C TRP A 219 12.62 -2.27 -3.26
N GLU A 220 11.36 -2.65 -3.32
CA GLU A 220 10.24 -1.77 -3.03
C GLU A 220 10.08 -1.69 -1.51
N VAL A 221 9.91 -0.47 -0.99
CA VAL A 221 9.96 -0.17 0.45
C VAL A 221 8.57 0.23 0.94
N ILE A 222 8.10 -0.44 1.99
CA ILE A 222 6.97 -0.05 2.81
C ILE A 222 7.52 0.36 4.17
N ASP A 223 7.50 1.67 4.41
CA ASP A 223 7.99 2.25 5.65
C ASP A 223 6.86 2.43 6.67
N TYR A 224 7.24 2.58 7.93
CA TYR A 224 6.37 2.98 9.03
C TYR A 224 5.22 2.00 9.35
N VAL A 225 5.49 0.70 9.26
CA VAL A 225 4.53 -0.34 9.67
C VAL A 225 4.54 -0.49 11.19
N LYS A 226 3.40 -0.30 11.85
CA LYS A 226 3.28 -0.44 13.32
C LYS A 226 2.92 -1.84 13.79
N ASP A 227 2.24 -2.59 12.94
CA ASP A 227 1.80 -3.95 13.24
C ASP A 227 2.88 -4.99 12.94
N TYR A 228 2.67 -6.20 13.46
CA TYR A 228 3.52 -7.38 13.21
C TYR A 228 3.12 -8.16 11.95
N VAL A 229 2.15 -7.62 11.21
CA VAL A 229 1.61 -8.21 9.98
C VAL A 229 1.32 -7.09 9.00
N TYR A 230 1.64 -7.31 7.74
CA TYR A 230 1.33 -6.38 6.66
C TYR A 230 0.86 -7.13 5.43
N THR A 231 -0.15 -6.59 4.73
CA THR A 231 -0.66 -7.17 3.50
C THR A 231 -0.34 -6.27 2.32
N LEU A 232 0.53 -6.76 1.43
CA LEU A 232 0.81 -6.16 0.13
C LEU A 232 -0.39 -6.46 -0.79
N SER A 233 -1.21 -5.45 -1.06
CA SER A 233 -2.41 -5.58 -1.90
C SER A 233 -2.20 -5.09 -3.33
N GLY A 234 -2.95 -5.63 -4.28
CA GLY A 234 -2.96 -5.14 -5.67
C GLY A 234 -1.71 -5.50 -6.47
N LEU A 235 -0.99 -6.54 -6.06
CA LEU A 235 0.19 -7.01 -6.75
C LEU A 235 -0.20 -7.73 -8.05
N LYS A 236 0.46 -7.35 -9.15
CA LYS A 236 0.51 -8.20 -10.35
C LYS A 236 1.49 -9.34 -10.09
N PHE A 237 1.05 -10.58 -10.25
CA PHE A 237 1.91 -11.76 -10.11
C PHE A 237 2.53 -12.13 -11.47
N ASP A 238 3.31 -11.21 -12.01
CA ASP A 238 4.02 -11.29 -13.31
C ASP A 238 5.37 -12.03 -13.20
N LYS A 239 5.76 -12.38 -11.97
CA LYS A 239 6.92 -13.20 -11.62
C LYS A 239 6.48 -14.39 -10.80
N LYS A 240 7.30 -15.44 -10.78
CA LYS A 240 6.97 -16.67 -10.05
C LYS A 240 7.04 -16.53 -8.52
N TYR A 241 7.84 -15.60 -8.02
CA TYR A 241 8.03 -15.40 -6.59
C TYR A 241 8.03 -13.93 -6.19
N VAL A 242 7.69 -13.69 -4.93
CA VAL A 242 7.91 -12.44 -4.21
C VAL A 242 8.84 -12.73 -3.05
N THR A 243 9.98 -12.04 -3.00
CA THR A 243 10.91 -12.12 -1.87
C THR A 243 10.68 -10.92 -0.97
N VAL A 244 10.58 -11.16 0.34
CA VAL A 244 10.30 -10.14 1.36
C VAL A 244 11.36 -10.18 2.46
N ARG A 245 11.64 -9.02 3.07
CA ARG A 245 12.47 -8.89 4.27
C ARG A 245 11.96 -7.74 5.12
N VAL A 246 12.08 -7.86 6.42
CA VAL A 246 11.66 -6.84 7.39
C VAL A 246 12.79 -6.47 8.33
N GLN A 247 12.89 -5.21 8.70
CA GLN A 247 13.75 -4.72 9.80
C GLN A 247 12.92 -3.96 10.82
N ALA A 248 13.37 -3.94 12.07
CA ALA A 248 12.80 -3.12 13.13
C ALA A 248 13.56 -1.80 13.24
N CYS A 249 12.82 -0.72 13.46
CA CYS A 249 13.35 0.62 13.66
C CYS A 249 12.93 1.13 15.04
N ASN A 250 13.85 1.81 15.72
CA ASN A 250 13.52 2.68 16.85
C ASN A 250 13.63 4.14 16.40
N LYS A 251 13.38 5.09 17.31
CA LYS A 251 13.41 6.52 17.00
C LYS A 251 14.76 7.05 16.49
N ALA A 252 15.86 6.31 16.68
CA ALA A 252 17.21 6.76 16.36
C ALA A 252 17.92 5.87 15.31
N LEU A 253 17.58 4.59 15.23
CA LEU A 253 18.34 3.56 14.52
C LEU A 253 17.41 2.53 13.89
N ALA A 254 17.76 2.11 12.68
CA ALA A 254 17.26 0.88 12.07
C ALA A 254 18.17 -0.29 12.46
N GLY A 255 17.57 -1.43 12.81
CA GLY A 255 18.27 -2.70 12.96
C GLY A 255 18.59 -3.33 11.61
N ASP A 256 19.23 -4.50 11.65
CA ASP A 256 19.46 -5.27 10.43
C ASP A 256 18.16 -5.90 9.91
N TYR A 257 18.10 -6.10 8.60
CA TYR A 257 17.04 -6.87 7.95
C TYR A 257 17.09 -8.35 8.35
N SER A 258 15.91 -8.93 8.49
CA SER A 258 15.70 -10.38 8.54
C SER A 258 16.24 -11.08 7.30
N ASP A 259 16.51 -12.38 7.46
CA ASP A 259 16.78 -13.25 6.33
C ASP A 259 15.61 -13.19 5.34
N PRO A 260 15.88 -12.98 4.04
CA PRO A 260 14.81 -12.81 3.06
C PRO A 260 14.01 -14.12 2.89
N VAL A 261 12.70 -13.98 2.85
CA VAL A 261 11.77 -15.09 2.62
C VAL A 261 11.15 -14.98 1.24
N THR A 262 11.23 -16.06 0.47
CA THR A 262 10.65 -16.15 -0.87
C THR A 262 9.31 -16.88 -0.83
N LEU A 263 8.27 -16.23 -1.35
CA LEU A 263 6.89 -16.73 -1.40
C LEU A 263 6.48 -16.95 -2.85
N GLU A 264 5.93 -18.14 -3.17
CA GLU A 264 5.50 -18.48 -4.53
C GLU A 264 4.17 -17.79 -4.89
N THR A 265 4.18 -17.08 -6.01
CA THR A 265 3.01 -16.45 -6.62
C THR A 265 2.49 -17.30 -7.76
N LYS A 266 1.34 -17.96 -7.54
CA LYS A 266 0.69 -18.81 -8.54
C LYS A 266 -0.30 -18.00 -9.36
N ALA A 267 0.12 -17.54 -10.52
CA ALA A 267 -0.73 -16.85 -11.47
C ALA A 267 -0.49 -17.33 -12.89
N PHE A 268 -1.55 -17.30 -13.71
CA PHE A 268 -1.44 -17.59 -15.12
C PHE A 268 -1.05 -16.31 -15.88
N VAL A 269 0.06 -16.37 -16.60
CA VAL A 269 0.63 -15.24 -17.34
C VAL A 269 0.66 -15.60 -18.82
N PHE A 270 0.11 -14.74 -19.65
CA PHE A 270 0.13 -14.85 -21.11
C PHE A 270 -0.06 -13.46 -21.73
N CYS A 271 0.36 -13.31 -22.98
CA CYS A 271 0.08 -12.14 -23.83
C CYS A 271 -0.81 -12.56 -25.01
N LEU A 272 -1.41 -11.58 -25.69
CA LEU A 272 -2.14 -11.83 -26.93
C LEU A 272 -1.16 -12.04 -28.10
N ASP A 273 -1.28 -13.18 -28.78
CA ASP A 273 -0.44 -13.54 -29.92
C ASP A 273 -0.93 -12.89 -31.22
N ASP A 274 -0.35 -11.75 -31.59
CA ASP A 274 -0.66 -11.07 -32.86
C ASP A 274 -0.39 -11.95 -34.11
N THR A 275 0.48 -12.95 -34.02
CA THR A 275 0.73 -13.83 -35.17
C THR A 275 -0.46 -14.74 -35.47
N SER A 276 -1.29 -15.02 -34.47
CA SER A 276 -2.56 -15.73 -34.61
C SER A 276 -3.70 -14.81 -35.10
N SER A 277 -3.58 -13.49 -34.90
CA SER A 277 -4.71 -12.55 -34.98
C SER A 277 -5.31 -12.41 -36.39
N HIS A 278 -6.64 -12.29 -36.45
CA HIS A 278 -7.32 -11.91 -37.68
C HIS A 278 -6.85 -10.53 -38.17
N LEU A 279 -6.74 -10.33 -39.49
CA LEU A 279 -6.24 -9.07 -40.11
C LEU A 279 -7.07 -7.80 -39.80
N ASN A 280 -8.26 -7.97 -39.24
CA ASN A 280 -9.15 -6.89 -38.81
C ASN A 280 -9.12 -6.69 -37.29
N LEU A 281 -8.15 -7.28 -36.62
CA LEU A 281 -7.88 -7.03 -35.21
C LEU A 281 -6.57 -6.28 -35.11
N LYS A 282 -6.57 -5.21 -34.33
CA LYS A 282 -5.35 -4.59 -33.86
C LYS A 282 -5.08 -5.14 -32.46
N VAL A 283 -3.93 -5.78 -32.31
CA VAL A 283 -3.53 -6.44 -31.06
C VAL A 283 -2.35 -5.69 -30.44
N GLU A 284 -2.51 -5.34 -29.19
CA GLU A 284 -1.48 -4.88 -28.27
C GLU A 284 -1.32 -5.95 -27.17
N GLU A 285 -0.30 -5.86 -26.31
CA GLU A 285 0.09 -6.95 -25.39
C GLU A 285 -1.09 -7.56 -24.60
N ASN A 286 -1.98 -6.70 -24.08
CA ASN A 286 -3.13 -7.08 -23.25
C ASN A 286 -4.45 -6.44 -23.75
N TYR A 287 -4.50 -5.99 -25.00
CA TYR A 287 -5.67 -5.33 -25.56
C TYR A 287 -5.86 -5.72 -27.02
N VAL A 288 -7.11 -5.96 -27.42
CA VAL A 288 -7.48 -6.25 -28.79
C VAL A 288 -8.70 -5.44 -29.19
N GLU A 289 -8.63 -4.82 -30.36
CA GLU A 289 -9.74 -4.06 -30.93
C GLU A 289 -10.01 -4.43 -32.37
N TRP A 290 -11.29 -4.35 -32.74
CA TRP A 290 -11.72 -4.57 -34.10
C TRP A 290 -11.49 -3.32 -34.96
N ASP A 291 -10.68 -3.46 -36.01
CA ASP A 291 -10.41 -2.42 -37.00
C ASP A 291 -11.27 -2.64 -38.27
N PRO A 292 -12.24 -1.76 -38.55
CA PRO A 292 -13.06 -1.84 -39.76
C PRO A 292 -12.26 -1.71 -41.06
N THR A 293 -11.07 -1.09 -41.02
CA THR A 293 -10.26 -0.84 -42.23
C THR A 293 -9.34 -2.00 -42.59
N GLY A 294 -9.13 -2.94 -41.66
CA GLY A 294 -8.29 -4.13 -41.86
C GLY A 294 -6.82 -3.79 -42.09
N GLY A 295 -6.30 -2.79 -41.35
CA GLY A 295 -4.90 -2.36 -41.42
C GLY A 295 -4.51 -1.62 -42.71
N ARG A 296 -5.46 -1.27 -43.60
CA ARG A 296 -5.18 -0.64 -44.90
C ARG A 296 -4.87 0.87 -44.84
N GLY A 297 -4.65 1.44 -43.66
CA GLY A 297 -4.46 2.87 -43.43
C GLY A 297 -3.04 3.37 -43.17
N GLN A 298 -2.03 2.51 -43.02
CA GLN A 298 -0.66 2.91 -42.61
C GLN A 298 0.45 2.69 -43.66
N GLU A 299 0.14 2.77 -44.95
CA GLU A 299 1.17 3.02 -45.97
C GLU A 299 0.88 4.30 -46.75
N LYS A 300 1.69 5.34 -46.45
CA LYS A 300 2.10 6.50 -47.27
C LYS A 300 1.79 7.86 -46.65
N ALA A 301 2.81 8.40 -45.97
CA ALA A 301 3.09 9.83 -45.98
C ALA A 301 4.60 10.03 -46.22
N LYS A 302 5.02 9.94 -47.49
CA LYS A 302 6.23 10.62 -47.97
C LYS A 302 5.79 11.57 -49.07
N GLY A 303 5.92 12.86 -48.77
CA GLY A 303 5.34 13.96 -49.54
C GLY A 303 5.83 14.02 -50.98
N LYS A 304 4.97 14.61 -51.83
CA LYS A 304 5.35 15.22 -53.09
C LYS A 304 4.59 16.52 -53.24
N GLU A 305 5.32 17.62 -53.11
CA GLU A 305 4.87 18.93 -53.55
C GLU A 305 5.02 19.06 -55.08
N ASN A 306 3.96 19.61 -55.68
CA ASN A 306 3.86 20.47 -56.87
C ASN A 306 4.83 20.32 -58.06
N LYS A 307 4.26 20.18 -59.27
CA LYS A 307 4.09 21.31 -60.22
C LYS A 307 3.24 20.96 -61.46
N GLY A 308 2.19 21.75 -61.62
CA GLY A 308 1.59 22.36 -62.82
C GLY A 308 1.84 21.86 -64.27
N SER A 309 0.70 21.71 -64.95
CA SER A 309 0.31 22.22 -66.29
C SER A 309 0.74 21.49 -67.57
N GLY A 310 -0.28 21.16 -68.39
CA GLY A 310 -0.33 21.62 -69.78
C GLY A 310 -0.38 20.58 -70.91
N GLN A 311 -1.57 20.44 -71.51
CA GLN A 311 -1.86 20.19 -72.95
C GLN A 311 -1.59 18.82 -73.62
N TYR A 312 -2.68 18.25 -74.15
CA TYR A 312 -2.76 17.33 -75.31
C TYR A 312 -2.50 18.11 -76.64
N PRO A 313 -2.28 17.50 -77.85
CA PRO A 313 -2.87 16.22 -78.32
C PRO A 313 -2.08 15.37 -79.38
N VAL A 314 -2.75 14.31 -79.88
CA VAL A 314 -2.68 13.66 -81.22
C VAL A 314 -1.85 12.37 -81.44
N LEU A 315 -2.61 11.30 -81.72
CA LEU A 315 -2.47 10.14 -82.63
C LEU A 315 -1.13 9.85 -83.36
N LYS A 316 -0.69 8.57 -83.32
CA LYS A 316 -0.55 7.67 -84.51
C LYS A 316 -0.12 6.23 -84.17
N SER A 317 -0.26 5.39 -85.18
CA SER A 317 -0.49 3.93 -85.18
C SER A 317 0.73 3.11 -85.66
N LYS A 318 0.65 1.79 -85.37
CA LYS A 318 1.19 0.60 -86.09
C LYS A 318 2.47 -0.11 -85.57
N LYS A 319 2.23 -1.38 -85.18
CA LYS A 319 2.90 -2.65 -85.53
C LYS A 319 4.43 -2.73 -85.45
N SER A 320 4.97 -3.63 -84.63
CA SER A 320 5.25 -5.06 -84.96
C SER A 320 6.31 -5.67 -84.03
N GLY A 321 6.12 -6.96 -83.70
CA GLY A 321 7.18 -7.95 -83.53
C GLY A 321 8.17 -7.83 -82.36
N ALA A 322 7.99 -8.66 -81.33
CA ALA A 322 8.97 -9.66 -80.87
C ALA A 322 8.59 -10.20 -79.49
N SER A 323 8.37 -11.51 -79.37
CA SER A 323 8.73 -12.23 -78.14
C SER A 323 10.25 -12.43 -78.19
N PRO A 324 10.98 -12.30 -77.06
CA PRO A 324 11.22 -13.53 -76.30
C PRO A 324 11.49 -13.38 -74.77
N LYS A 325 11.33 -14.53 -74.10
CA LYS A 325 12.04 -15.01 -72.91
C LYS A 325 11.57 -14.58 -71.51
N ARG A 326 11.00 -15.61 -70.84
CA ARG A 326 11.07 -15.88 -69.40
C ARG A 326 12.42 -15.43 -68.81
N THR A 327 12.35 -14.51 -67.86
CA THR A 327 13.33 -14.40 -66.80
C THR A 327 12.58 -14.44 -65.48
N SER A 328 12.93 -15.45 -64.69
CA SER A 328 12.52 -15.64 -63.30
C SER A 328 12.92 -14.42 -62.46
N SER A 329 11.96 -13.64 -62.01
CA SER A 329 12.15 -12.72 -60.90
C SER A 329 11.52 -13.33 -59.66
N THR A 330 12.38 -14.00 -58.89
CA THR A 330 12.15 -14.43 -57.52
C THR A 330 11.84 -13.19 -56.68
N ARG A 331 10.56 -12.82 -56.56
CA ARG A 331 10.12 -12.04 -55.40
C ARG A 331 9.87 -13.05 -54.29
N SER A 332 10.84 -13.08 -53.38
CA SER A 332 10.76 -13.69 -52.06
C SER A 332 9.44 -13.33 -51.41
N ALA A 333 8.51 -14.29 -51.42
CA ALA A 333 7.34 -14.26 -50.57
C ALA A 333 7.82 -14.14 -49.12
N VAL A 334 7.40 -13.06 -48.46
CA VAL A 334 7.52 -12.92 -47.01
C VAL A 334 6.77 -14.11 -46.39
N LYS A 335 7.56 -15.03 -45.84
CA LYS A 335 7.14 -16.27 -45.23
C LYS A 335 6.63 -15.93 -43.82
N GLY A 336 5.36 -15.51 -43.70
CA GLY A 336 4.76 -15.15 -42.40
C GLY A 336 3.23 -15.06 -42.33
N CYS A 337 2.48 -15.45 -43.37
CA CYS A 337 1.04 -15.15 -43.47
C CYS A 337 0.11 -16.39 -43.43
N ARG A 338 0.61 -17.56 -43.02
CA ARG A 338 -0.17 -18.82 -43.12
C ARG A 338 -0.98 -19.20 -41.88
N ASP A 339 -0.73 -18.63 -40.70
CA ASP A 339 -1.34 -19.10 -39.45
C ASP A 339 -2.40 -18.17 -38.83
N ARG A 340 -2.66 -17.00 -39.45
CA ARG A 340 -3.70 -16.05 -38.98
C ARG A 340 -5.12 -16.54 -39.24
N PHE A 341 -6.04 -16.29 -38.31
CA PHE A 341 -7.48 -16.50 -38.53
C PHE A 341 -8.02 -15.67 -39.72
N SER A 342 -9.09 -16.14 -40.36
CA SER A 342 -9.70 -15.47 -41.53
C SER A 342 -11.20 -15.70 -41.64
N GLY A 343 -11.84 -14.97 -42.56
CA GLY A 343 -13.27 -15.04 -42.78
C GLY A 343 -14.02 -14.36 -41.65
N GLU A 344 -15.01 -15.05 -41.07
CA GLU A 344 -15.79 -14.53 -39.94
C GLU A 344 -15.15 -14.83 -38.57
N SER A 345 -13.95 -15.41 -38.55
CA SER A 345 -13.25 -15.75 -37.31
C SER A 345 -12.36 -14.60 -36.85
N TYR A 346 -12.97 -13.55 -36.29
CA TYR A 346 -12.25 -12.38 -35.74
C TYR A 346 -11.58 -12.72 -34.41
N THR A 347 -10.64 -13.66 -34.44
CA THR A 347 -10.06 -14.31 -33.27
C THR A 347 -8.60 -13.93 -33.08
N VAL A 348 -8.20 -13.83 -31.82
CA VAL A 348 -6.81 -13.83 -31.34
C VAL A 348 -6.68 -14.82 -30.18
N LEU A 349 -5.55 -15.51 -30.10
CA LEU A 349 -5.25 -16.44 -29.00
C LEU A 349 -4.24 -15.86 -28.03
N GLY A 350 -4.21 -16.39 -26.81
CA GLY A 350 -3.07 -16.23 -25.92
C GLY A 350 -1.85 -16.99 -26.44
N ASP A 351 -0.65 -16.54 -26.10
CA ASP A 351 0.62 -17.15 -26.50
C ASP A 351 1.03 -18.37 -25.63
N THR A 352 0.47 -18.46 -24.43
CA THR A 352 0.84 -19.46 -23.42
C THR A 352 -0.27 -20.49 -23.24
N ALA A 353 0.10 -21.77 -23.27
CA ALA A 353 -0.85 -22.88 -23.14
C ALA A 353 -1.02 -23.32 -21.68
N ILE A 354 -2.25 -23.69 -21.34
CA ILE A 354 -2.61 -24.35 -20.09
C ILE A 354 -2.51 -25.86 -20.32
N GLU A 355 -1.60 -26.50 -19.59
CA GLU A 355 -1.31 -27.94 -19.70
C GLU A 355 -1.62 -28.73 -18.43
N SER A 356 -1.79 -28.05 -17.30
CA SER A 356 -2.12 -28.64 -15.99
C SER A 356 -2.58 -27.55 -15.03
N GLY A 357 -3.14 -27.95 -13.89
CA GLY A 357 -3.45 -27.06 -12.77
C GLY A 357 -4.69 -26.18 -12.95
N GLU A 358 -4.75 -25.15 -12.11
CA GLU A 358 -5.89 -24.23 -11.97
C GLU A 358 -5.45 -22.80 -12.30
N HIS A 359 -6.17 -22.14 -13.21
CA HIS A 359 -5.80 -20.84 -13.76
C HIS A 359 -6.99 -19.89 -13.79
N TYR A 360 -6.72 -18.59 -13.66
CA TYR A 360 -7.74 -17.55 -13.71
C TYR A 360 -7.23 -16.31 -14.46
N TRP A 361 -8.10 -15.71 -15.27
CA TRP A 361 -7.85 -14.42 -15.94
C TRP A 361 -9.17 -13.70 -16.19
N GLU A 362 -9.11 -12.41 -16.48
CA GLU A 362 -10.30 -11.60 -16.73
C GLU A 362 -10.24 -10.89 -18.08
N ALA A 363 -11.39 -10.73 -18.73
CA ALA A 363 -11.54 -9.94 -19.94
C ALA A 363 -12.58 -8.84 -19.69
N THR A 364 -12.18 -7.58 -19.89
CA THR A 364 -13.03 -6.40 -19.74
C THR A 364 -13.36 -5.84 -21.12
N ALA A 365 -14.64 -5.72 -21.44
CA ALA A 365 -15.12 -5.11 -22.65
C ALA A 365 -15.17 -3.58 -22.55
N GLN A 366 -14.76 -2.92 -23.63
CA GLN A 366 -14.92 -1.47 -23.76
C GLN A 366 -16.40 -1.10 -23.87
N LYS A 367 -16.76 0.14 -23.51
CA LYS A 367 -18.16 0.62 -23.48
C LYS A 367 -18.86 0.54 -24.84
N ASP A 368 -18.09 0.67 -25.92
CA ASP A 368 -18.58 0.60 -27.30
C ASP A 368 -18.58 -0.83 -27.87
N CYS A 369 -18.08 -1.83 -27.13
CA CYS A 369 -18.02 -3.21 -27.56
C CYS A 369 -19.42 -3.82 -27.74
N LYS A 370 -19.72 -4.27 -28.95
CA LYS A 370 -21.04 -4.75 -29.33
C LYS A 370 -21.14 -6.26 -29.44
N SER A 371 -20.08 -6.96 -29.83
CA SER A 371 -20.13 -8.41 -29.95
C SER A 371 -18.76 -9.02 -29.71
N TYR A 372 -18.67 -9.92 -28.74
CA TYR A 372 -17.42 -10.57 -28.42
C TYR A 372 -17.61 -11.95 -27.81
N SER A 373 -16.55 -12.75 -27.82
CA SER A 373 -16.50 -14.04 -27.16
C SER A 373 -15.21 -14.19 -26.38
N VAL A 374 -15.32 -14.76 -25.18
CA VAL A 374 -14.20 -15.06 -24.29
C VAL A 374 -14.26 -16.54 -23.95
N GLY A 375 -13.13 -17.24 -24.08
CA GLY A 375 -13.12 -18.67 -23.82
C GLY A 375 -11.74 -19.30 -23.95
N VAL A 376 -11.73 -20.60 -24.22
CA VAL A 376 -10.53 -21.39 -24.45
C VAL A 376 -10.70 -22.27 -25.68
N THR A 377 -9.59 -22.65 -26.29
CA THR A 377 -9.54 -23.55 -27.43
C THR A 377 -8.32 -24.44 -27.40
N TYR A 378 -8.41 -25.61 -28.03
CA TYR A 378 -7.21 -26.35 -28.41
C TYR A 378 -6.44 -25.60 -29.50
N ARG A 379 -5.12 -25.85 -29.56
CA ARG A 379 -4.20 -25.23 -30.53
C ARG A 379 -4.55 -25.53 -32.00
N ASN A 380 -5.28 -26.62 -32.26
CA ASN A 380 -5.65 -27.05 -33.61
C ASN A 380 -6.98 -26.45 -34.12
N LEU A 381 -7.44 -25.33 -33.57
CA LEU A 381 -8.62 -24.62 -34.06
C LEU A 381 -8.40 -24.19 -35.53
N GLY A 382 -9.35 -24.51 -36.41
CA GLY A 382 -9.23 -24.18 -37.81
C GLY A 382 -9.25 -22.66 -38.04
N LYS A 383 -8.50 -22.21 -39.05
CA LYS A 383 -8.37 -20.80 -39.43
C LYS A 383 -9.70 -20.07 -39.69
N PHE A 384 -10.74 -20.79 -40.07
CA PHE A 384 -12.07 -20.25 -40.38
C PHE A 384 -13.11 -20.58 -39.29
N ASP A 385 -12.70 -21.27 -38.22
CA ASP A 385 -13.58 -21.76 -37.17
C ASP A 385 -13.77 -20.69 -36.09
N GLN A 386 -15.01 -20.23 -35.93
CA GLN A 386 -15.36 -19.32 -34.85
C GLN A 386 -15.39 -20.06 -33.50
N LEU A 387 -15.01 -19.36 -32.43
CA LEU A 387 -15.08 -19.91 -31.07
C LEU A 387 -16.48 -20.41 -30.73
N GLY A 388 -16.55 -21.63 -30.20
CA GLY A 388 -17.78 -22.32 -29.81
C GLY A 388 -18.50 -23.07 -30.94
N LYS A 389 -18.09 -22.92 -32.21
CA LYS A 389 -18.67 -23.67 -33.34
C LYS A 389 -18.10 -25.08 -33.51
N THR A 390 -16.92 -25.35 -32.96
CA THR A 390 -16.25 -26.65 -33.03
C THR A 390 -16.25 -27.37 -31.68
N ASN A 391 -15.93 -28.66 -31.68
CA ASN A 391 -15.68 -29.42 -30.45
C ASN A 391 -14.32 -29.10 -29.80
N SER A 392 -13.50 -28.26 -30.43
CA SER A 392 -12.18 -27.84 -29.96
C SER A 392 -12.19 -26.52 -29.17
N SER A 393 -13.34 -25.86 -29.04
CA SER A 393 -13.47 -24.56 -28.38
C SER A 393 -14.70 -24.46 -27.46
N TRP A 394 -14.55 -23.69 -26.39
CA TRP A 394 -15.59 -23.37 -25.40
C TRP A 394 -15.55 -21.89 -25.08
N CYS A 395 -16.67 -21.19 -25.17
CA CYS A 395 -16.71 -19.76 -24.88
C CYS A 395 -18.06 -19.28 -24.32
N ILE A 396 -18.00 -18.12 -23.69
CA ILE A 396 -19.14 -17.24 -23.51
C ILE A 396 -19.13 -16.22 -24.64
N HIS A 397 -20.30 -15.99 -25.23
CA HIS A 397 -20.53 -15.01 -26.27
C HIS A 397 -21.51 -13.95 -25.77
N ILE A 398 -21.15 -12.70 -25.94
CA ILE A 398 -21.98 -11.54 -25.64
C ILE A 398 -22.28 -10.79 -26.93
N ASN A 399 -23.54 -10.44 -27.13
CA ASN A 399 -23.99 -9.61 -28.24
C ASN A 399 -24.95 -8.53 -27.73
N ASN A 400 -24.64 -7.27 -28.02
CA ASN A 400 -25.32 -6.04 -27.61
C ASN A 400 -25.77 -5.18 -28.81
N TRP A 401 -25.88 -5.75 -30.02
CA TRP A 401 -26.26 -4.98 -31.22
C TRP A 401 -27.74 -4.54 -31.24
N LEU A 402 -28.66 -5.50 -31.12
CA LEU A 402 -30.11 -5.26 -31.20
C LEU A 402 -30.80 -5.67 -29.89
N GLN A 403 -30.42 -6.84 -29.37
CA GLN A 403 -30.84 -7.35 -28.08
C GLN A 403 -29.60 -7.85 -27.34
N SER A 404 -29.47 -7.41 -26.10
CA SER A 404 -28.46 -7.89 -25.16
C SER A 404 -28.66 -9.38 -24.90
N THR A 405 -27.73 -10.21 -25.37
CA THR A 405 -27.75 -11.66 -25.15
C THR A 405 -26.39 -12.15 -24.64
N LEU A 406 -26.45 -13.01 -23.62
CA LEU A 406 -25.33 -13.76 -23.08
C LEU A 406 -25.55 -15.24 -23.44
N SER A 407 -24.56 -15.92 -24.02
CA SER A 407 -24.72 -17.32 -24.43
C SER A 407 -23.46 -18.14 -24.21
N ALA A 408 -23.61 -19.35 -23.67
CA ALA A 408 -22.55 -20.34 -23.62
C ALA A 408 -22.53 -21.16 -24.92
N LYS A 409 -21.36 -21.26 -25.57
CA LYS A 409 -21.20 -21.92 -26.88
C LYS A 409 -20.10 -23.00 -26.85
N HIS A 410 -20.42 -24.16 -27.44
CA HIS A 410 -19.49 -25.26 -27.67
C HIS A 410 -20.07 -26.24 -28.70
N ASN A 411 -19.23 -26.75 -29.61
CA ASN A 411 -19.60 -27.77 -30.60
C ASN A 411 -20.88 -27.42 -31.38
N ASN A 412 -20.95 -26.18 -31.85
CA ASN A 412 -22.10 -25.61 -32.58
C ASN A 412 -23.42 -25.59 -31.80
N LYS A 413 -23.37 -25.81 -30.48
CA LYS A 413 -24.50 -25.64 -29.57
C LYS A 413 -24.36 -24.30 -28.86
N SER A 414 -25.46 -23.56 -28.77
CA SER A 414 -25.55 -22.28 -28.08
C SER A 414 -26.68 -22.33 -27.06
N LYS A 415 -26.37 -22.01 -25.80
CA LYS A 415 -27.35 -21.87 -24.72
C LYS A 415 -27.39 -20.42 -24.28
N THR A 416 -28.50 -19.73 -24.52
CA THR A 416 -28.73 -18.38 -24.00
C THR A 416 -28.91 -18.44 -22.48
N LEU A 417 -28.32 -17.47 -21.78
CA LEU A 417 -28.31 -17.35 -20.33
C LEU A 417 -29.13 -16.13 -19.94
N ASP A 418 -30.11 -16.32 -19.07
CA ASP A 418 -30.99 -15.26 -18.56
C ASP A 418 -30.33 -14.54 -17.37
N LEU A 419 -29.17 -13.95 -17.62
CA LEU A 419 -28.36 -13.23 -16.65
C LEU A 419 -28.05 -11.81 -17.16
N PRO A 420 -27.89 -10.82 -16.27
CA PRO A 420 -27.46 -9.49 -16.67
C PRO A 420 -26.08 -9.56 -17.34
N ILE A 421 -25.90 -8.75 -18.39
CA ILE A 421 -24.62 -8.66 -19.09
C ILE A 421 -23.63 -7.90 -18.22
N THR A 422 -22.46 -8.49 -18.06
CA THR A 422 -21.32 -7.86 -17.41
C THR A 422 -20.33 -7.35 -18.47
N ASP A 423 -19.64 -6.27 -18.15
CA ASP A 423 -18.51 -5.78 -18.92
C ASP A 423 -17.23 -6.55 -18.60
N ARG A 424 -17.17 -7.27 -17.47
CA ARG A 424 -15.99 -8.02 -17.05
C ARG A 424 -16.28 -9.50 -16.80
N ILE A 425 -15.70 -10.36 -17.63
CA ILE A 425 -15.81 -11.82 -17.52
C ILE A 425 -14.54 -12.37 -16.89
N GLY A 426 -14.69 -13.07 -15.77
CA GLY A 426 -13.66 -13.92 -15.20
C GLY A 426 -13.72 -15.31 -15.82
N VAL A 427 -12.57 -15.88 -16.20
CA VAL A 427 -12.46 -17.22 -16.73
C VAL A 427 -11.58 -18.03 -15.79
N TYR A 428 -12.16 -19.10 -15.25
CA TYR A 428 -11.46 -20.08 -14.43
C TYR A 428 -11.34 -21.40 -15.18
N CYS A 429 -10.12 -21.94 -15.26
CA CYS A 429 -9.83 -23.22 -15.88
C CYS A 429 -9.17 -24.14 -14.86
N ASN A 430 -9.86 -25.24 -14.51
CA ASN A 430 -9.26 -26.39 -13.86
C ASN A 430 -8.95 -27.43 -14.94
N PHE A 431 -7.71 -27.47 -15.40
CA PHE A 431 -7.32 -28.39 -16.46
C PHE A 431 -7.43 -29.85 -15.98
N ASP A 432 -6.87 -30.14 -14.80
CA ASP A 432 -6.79 -31.49 -14.26
C ASP A 432 -8.18 -32.02 -13.81
N GLY A 433 -8.99 -31.13 -13.26
CA GLY A 433 -10.36 -31.41 -12.82
C GLY A 433 -11.41 -31.35 -13.95
N GLY A 434 -11.03 -30.92 -15.16
CA GLY A 434 -11.92 -30.85 -16.31
C GLY A 434 -13.08 -29.87 -16.15
N GLN A 435 -12.81 -28.69 -15.57
CA GLN A 435 -13.81 -27.65 -15.34
C GLN A 435 -13.38 -26.34 -16.00
N LEU A 436 -14.28 -25.72 -16.76
CA LEU A 436 -14.13 -24.35 -17.25
C LEU A 436 -15.33 -23.54 -16.79
N MET A 437 -15.09 -22.53 -15.97
CA MET A 437 -16.13 -21.73 -15.36
C MET A 437 -15.97 -20.26 -15.74
N PHE A 438 -17.09 -19.60 -15.95
CA PHE A 438 -17.16 -18.19 -16.32
C PHE A 438 -17.90 -17.44 -15.22
N TYR A 439 -17.35 -16.32 -14.79
CA TYR A 439 -17.86 -15.50 -13.71
C TYR A 439 -18.11 -14.06 -14.18
N ASN A 440 -19.07 -13.40 -13.53
CA ASN A 440 -19.09 -11.95 -13.52
C ASN A 440 -17.97 -11.51 -12.59
N ALA A 441 -16.85 -11.01 -13.12
CA ALA A 441 -15.68 -10.68 -12.31
C ALA A 441 -15.94 -9.52 -11.33
N ASN A 442 -16.97 -8.69 -11.58
CA ASN A 442 -17.34 -7.61 -10.66
C ASN A 442 -18.05 -8.12 -9.40
N SER A 443 -18.95 -9.12 -9.53
CA SER A 443 -19.74 -9.68 -8.42
C SER A 443 -19.25 -11.05 -7.94
N MET A 444 -18.33 -11.67 -8.67
CA MET A 444 -17.90 -13.07 -8.52
C MET A 444 -19.04 -14.10 -8.63
N GLU A 445 -20.18 -13.74 -9.23
CA GLU A 445 -21.26 -14.68 -9.53
C GLU A 445 -20.91 -15.59 -10.71
N LEU A 446 -21.20 -16.88 -10.58
CA LEU A 446 -21.03 -17.86 -11.64
C LEU A 446 -22.03 -17.61 -12.77
N LEU A 447 -21.53 -17.34 -13.98
CA LEU A 447 -22.33 -17.21 -15.20
C LEU A 447 -22.61 -18.59 -15.82
N TYR A 448 -21.57 -19.41 -15.97
CA TYR A 448 -21.71 -20.73 -16.60
C TYR A 448 -20.54 -21.66 -16.28
N ALA A 449 -20.77 -22.97 -16.31
CA ALA A 449 -19.74 -23.99 -16.13
C ALA A 449 -19.82 -25.07 -17.22
N PHE A 450 -18.71 -25.31 -17.90
CA PHE A 450 -18.48 -26.51 -18.71
C PHE A 450 -17.74 -27.54 -17.88
N LYS A 451 -18.24 -28.78 -17.89
CA LYS A 451 -17.55 -29.95 -17.35
C LYS A 451 -17.13 -30.83 -18.52
N THR A 452 -15.83 -30.95 -18.75
CA THR A 452 -15.27 -31.72 -19.86
C THR A 452 -13.86 -32.16 -19.54
N LYS A 453 -13.48 -33.36 -19.96
CA LYS A 453 -12.09 -33.80 -19.87
C LYS A 453 -11.30 -33.17 -21.01
N PHE A 454 -10.38 -32.27 -20.69
CA PHE A 454 -9.48 -31.71 -21.70
C PHE A 454 -8.48 -32.76 -22.15
N THR A 455 -8.31 -32.89 -23.46
CA THR A 455 -7.46 -33.92 -24.09
C THR A 455 -6.19 -33.35 -24.70
N GLN A 456 -6.09 -32.03 -24.80
CA GLN A 456 -4.97 -31.29 -25.37
C GLN A 456 -4.76 -29.98 -24.59
N PRO A 457 -3.56 -29.38 -24.64
CA PRO A 457 -3.33 -28.05 -24.09
C PRO A 457 -4.34 -27.01 -24.58
N LEU A 458 -4.79 -26.15 -23.67
CA LEU A 458 -5.75 -25.08 -23.96
C LEU A 458 -5.03 -23.74 -24.12
N LEU A 459 -5.49 -22.93 -25.06
CA LEU A 459 -5.12 -21.53 -25.20
C LEU A 459 -6.32 -20.65 -24.86
N PRO A 460 -6.15 -19.54 -24.12
CA PRO A 460 -7.15 -18.48 -24.06
C PRO A 460 -7.50 -18.01 -25.46
N GLY A 461 -8.80 -17.83 -25.74
CA GLY A 461 -9.29 -17.40 -27.04
C GLY A 461 -10.26 -16.25 -26.91
N PHE A 462 -10.05 -15.23 -27.73
CA PHE A 462 -10.86 -14.01 -27.75
C PHE A 462 -11.33 -13.74 -29.17
N MET A 463 -12.64 -13.58 -29.35
CA MET A 463 -13.22 -13.20 -30.64
C MET A 463 -13.90 -11.83 -30.49
N VAL A 464 -13.53 -10.85 -31.31
CA VAL A 464 -14.03 -9.47 -31.17
C VAL A 464 -14.60 -8.98 -32.49
N TRP A 465 -15.86 -8.60 -32.47
CA TRP A 465 -16.56 -7.99 -33.60
C TRP A 465 -17.19 -6.68 -33.12
N CYS A 466 -16.65 -5.55 -33.57
CA CYS A 466 -17.08 -4.20 -33.22
C CYS A 466 -16.81 -3.84 -31.74
N GLY A 467 -15.72 -3.10 -31.52
CA GLY A 467 -15.20 -2.63 -30.22
C GLY A 467 -13.92 -3.34 -29.79
N GLY A 468 -13.59 -3.30 -28.50
CA GLY A 468 -12.35 -3.87 -27.98
C GLY A 468 -12.48 -4.56 -26.62
N LEU A 469 -11.49 -5.40 -26.30
CA LEU A 469 -11.33 -6.12 -25.05
C LEU A 469 -9.96 -5.84 -24.44
N SER A 470 -9.92 -5.56 -23.14
CA SER A 470 -8.70 -5.58 -22.35
C SER A 470 -8.63 -6.86 -21.53
N VAL A 471 -7.49 -7.53 -21.53
CA VAL A 471 -7.25 -8.79 -20.82
C VAL A 471 -6.38 -8.53 -19.60
N SER A 472 -6.84 -8.96 -18.43
CA SER A 472 -6.08 -8.93 -17.19
C SER A 472 -5.57 -10.33 -16.87
N THR A 473 -4.26 -10.50 -17.00
CA THR A 473 -3.52 -11.73 -16.63
C THR A 473 -2.75 -11.50 -15.33
N CYS A 474 -1.87 -12.43 -14.95
CA CYS A 474 -1.10 -12.34 -13.70
C CYS A 474 -2.00 -12.37 -12.45
N LEU A 475 -3.16 -13.02 -12.57
CA LEU A 475 -4.14 -13.18 -11.50
C LEU A 475 -4.03 -14.58 -10.91
N GLN A 476 -4.08 -14.65 -9.58
CA GLN A 476 -4.25 -15.90 -8.87
C GLN A 476 -5.72 -16.32 -8.95
N VAL A 477 -5.98 -17.63 -8.90
CA VAL A 477 -7.35 -18.13 -8.72
C VAL A 477 -7.93 -17.56 -7.41
N PRO A 478 -9.01 -16.76 -7.48
CA PRO A 478 -9.59 -16.14 -6.30
C PRO A 478 -10.06 -17.15 -5.27
N SER A 479 -9.92 -16.82 -3.99
CA SER A 479 -10.31 -17.67 -2.86
C SER A 479 -11.79 -18.02 -2.88
N VAL A 480 -12.65 -17.08 -3.32
CA VAL A 480 -14.09 -17.31 -3.50
C VAL A 480 -14.37 -18.41 -4.53
N VAL A 481 -13.63 -18.42 -5.65
CA VAL A 481 -13.74 -19.46 -6.69
C VAL A 481 -13.33 -20.83 -6.13
N LYS A 482 -12.21 -20.89 -5.39
CA LYS A 482 -11.77 -22.12 -4.71
C LYS A 482 -12.79 -22.63 -3.69
N ALA A 483 -13.43 -21.73 -2.94
CA ALA A 483 -14.45 -22.10 -1.95
C ALA A 483 -15.70 -22.70 -2.62
N PHE A 484 -16.16 -22.13 -3.73
CA PHE A 484 -17.26 -22.68 -4.53
C PHE A 484 -16.94 -24.09 -5.06
N GLN A 485 -15.69 -24.38 -5.43
CA GLN A 485 -15.33 -25.73 -5.86
C GLN A 485 -15.41 -26.76 -4.75
N LYS A 486 -15.00 -26.40 -3.53
CA LYS A 486 -15.11 -27.29 -2.36
C LYS A 486 -16.56 -27.67 -2.09
N SER A 487 -17.50 -26.71 -2.20
CA SER A 487 -18.93 -27.00 -2.01
C SER A 487 -19.51 -27.88 -3.13
N VAL A 488 -19.15 -27.61 -4.39
CA VAL A 488 -19.64 -28.39 -5.55
C VAL A 488 -19.07 -29.82 -5.57
N ASN A 489 -17.80 -30.01 -5.19
CA ASN A 489 -17.16 -31.33 -5.14
C ASN A 489 -17.59 -32.15 -3.92
N GLY A 490 -17.94 -31.49 -2.80
CA GLY A 490 -18.52 -32.15 -1.62
C GLY A 490 -19.95 -32.69 -1.84
N LEU A 491 -20.63 -32.25 -2.90
CA LEU A 491 -22.04 -32.56 -3.16
C LEU A 491 -22.29 -33.58 -4.28
N ASN A 492 -21.28 -34.05 -5.03
CA ASN A 492 -21.53 -34.96 -6.18
C ASN A 492 -20.52 -36.10 -6.30
N SER A 493 -20.83 -37.23 -5.64
CA SER A 493 -20.68 -38.53 -6.30
C SER A 493 -21.85 -38.70 -7.26
N SER A 494 -21.56 -39.11 -8.51
CA SER A 494 -22.49 -39.63 -9.53
C SER A 494 -23.02 -38.64 -10.59
N THR A 495 -22.64 -38.98 -11.83
CA THR A 495 -23.32 -38.77 -13.13
C THR A 495 -23.37 -37.40 -13.81
N CYS A 496 -22.97 -37.43 -15.08
CA CYS A 496 -23.06 -36.38 -16.07
C CYS A 496 -24.52 -35.95 -16.32
N SER A 497 -24.84 -34.70 -15.97
CA SER A 497 -25.89 -33.93 -16.61
C SER A 497 -25.72 -32.45 -16.29
N LEU A 498 -26.11 -31.61 -17.26
CA LEU A 498 -26.14 -30.15 -17.17
C LEU A 498 -26.99 -29.71 -15.98
N TYR A 499 -26.36 -29.10 -14.96
CA TYR A 499 -27.07 -28.42 -13.88
C TYR A 499 -26.69 -26.93 -13.88
N SER A 500 -27.69 -26.07 -14.06
CA SER A 500 -27.70 -24.74 -13.45
C SER A 500 -28.01 -24.93 -11.98
N VAL A 501 -27.08 -24.57 -11.10
CA VAL A 501 -27.31 -24.56 -9.64
C VAL A 501 -27.90 -23.19 -9.27
N PRO A 502 -28.96 -23.11 -8.43
CA PRO A 502 -29.52 -21.83 -8.00
C PRO A 502 -28.54 -21.05 -7.12
N VAL A 503 -28.52 -19.74 -7.30
CA VAL A 503 -27.76 -18.77 -6.51
C VAL A 503 -28.32 -18.70 -5.08
N MET A 504 -27.47 -18.96 -4.08
CA MET A 504 -27.74 -18.55 -2.70
C MET A 504 -27.07 -17.20 -2.45
N PRO A 505 -27.78 -16.19 -1.93
CA PRO A 505 -27.20 -14.89 -1.62
C PRO A 505 -26.20 -15.04 -0.46
N ILE A 506 -24.99 -14.52 -0.65
CA ILE A 506 -23.98 -14.41 0.42
C ILE A 506 -24.38 -13.22 1.30
N GLU A 507 -24.78 -13.50 2.54
CA GLU A 507 -24.97 -12.48 3.57
C GLU A 507 -23.62 -11.80 3.84
N ARG A 508 -23.60 -10.47 3.71
CA ARG A 508 -22.51 -9.62 4.19
C ARG A 508 -22.58 -9.58 5.72
N SER A 509 -21.66 -10.26 6.39
CA SER A 509 -21.40 -10.00 7.80
C SER A 509 -20.63 -8.68 7.93
N HIS A 510 -21.34 -7.64 8.36
CA HIS A 510 -20.71 -6.48 9.00
C HIS A 510 -20.19 -6.90 10.38
N CYS A 511 -18.89 -6.77 10.59
CA CYS A 511 -18.25 -6.29 11.83
C CYS A 511 -16.79 -5.99 11.54
#